data_AF-A0A0G0QTE7-F1
#
_entry.id   AF-A0A0G0QTE7-F1
#
_cell.length_a   1.000
_cell.length_b   1.000
_cell.length_c   1.000
_cell.angle_alpha   90.00
_cell.angle_beta   90.00
_cell.angle_gamma   90.00
#
_symmetry.space_group_name_H-M   'P 1'
#
loop_
_entity.id
_entity.type
_entity.pdbx_description
1 polymer ?
#
loop_
_entity_poly.entity_id
_entity_poly.type
_entity_poly.pdbx_seq_one_letter_code
_entity_poly.pdbx_strand_id
1 'polypeptide(L)' 'MEELISLLVGYFQNLNYASIITLMTVESSFIPLPSEIVMPPAGYLAAQGQLNIVLVIICGIVGSLL' A
#
# COMPACT_ATOMS: atom_id res chain seq x y z
N MET A 1 6.48 21.47 -3.66
CA MET A 1 5.81 20.57 -4.63
C MET A 1 6.74 19.43 -5.03
N GLU A 2 8.01 19.69 -5.35
CA GLU A 2 9.00 18.65 -5.65
C GLU A 2 9.25 17.67 -4.48
N GLU A 3 9.26 18.16 -3.24
CA GLU A 3 9.46 17.34 -2.03
C GLU A 3 8.31 16.34 -1.76
N LEU A 4 7.07 16.73 -2.09
CA LEU A 4 5.91 15.83 -1.99
C LEU A 4 6.00 14.71 -3.03
N ILE A 5 6.47 15.05 -4.23
CA ILE A 5 6.62 14.09 -5.33
C ILE A 5 7.72 13.08 -4.99
N SER A 6 8.86 13.53 -4.47
CA SER A 6 9.94 12.62 -4.08
C SER A 6 9.55 11.71 -2.91
N LEU A 7 8.78 12.21 -1.94
CA LEU A 7 8.27 11.42 -0.82
C LEU A 7 7.29 10.33 -1.30
N LEU A 8 6.34 10.68 -2.18
CA LEU A 8 5.42 9.71 -2.77
C LEU A 8 6.13 8.66 -3.62
N VAL A 9 7.08 9.08 -4.46
CA VAL A 9 7.88 8.15 -5.27
C VAL A 9 8.70 7.21 -4.40
N GLY A 10 9.34 7.72 -3.34
CA GLY A 10 10.10 6.88 -2.39
C GLY A 10 9.21 5.88 -1.64
N TYR A 11 7.97 6.25 -1.34
CA TYR A 11 6.98 5.36 -0.74
C TYR A 11 6.55 4.25 -1.71
N PHE A 12 6.22 4.61 -2.95
CA PHE A 12 5.80 3.64 -3.97
C PHE A 12 6.92 2.68 -4.38
N GLN A 13 8.18 3.11 -4.37
CA GLN A 13 9.31 2.25 -4.70
C GLN A 13 9.57 1.15 -3.66
N ASN A 14 9.15 1.35 -2.41
CA ASN A 14 9.33 0.37 -1.33
C ASN A 14 8.07 -0.47 -1.04
N LEU A 15 7.04 -0.31 -1.87
CA LEU A 15 5.73 -0.91 -1.65
C LEU A 15 5.77 -2.40 -2.02
N ASN A 16 5.67 -3.25 -1.01
CA ASN A 16 5.66 -4.70 -1.09
C ASN A 16 4.53 -5.28 -0.23
N TYR A 17 4.37 -6.61 -0.22
CA TYR A 17 3.30 -7.27 0.54
C TYR A 17 3.36 -6.96 2.05
N ALA A 18 4.56 -6.91 2.63
CA ALA A 18 4.72 -6.62 4.05
C ALA A 18 4.35 -5.17 4.38
N SER A 19 4.77 -4.20 3.55
CA SER A 19 4.37 -2.82 3.73
C SER A 19 2.85 -2.65 3.56
N ILE A 20 2.22 -3.33 2.59
CA ILE A 20 0.76 -3.31 2.44
C ILE A 20 0.09 -3.76 3.73
N ILE A 21 0.50 -4.89 4.31
CA ILE A 21 -0.06 -5.39 5.58
C ILE A 21 0.13 -4.35 6.69
N THR A 22 1.35 -3.87 6.91
CA THR A 22 1.65 -2.90 7.98
C THR A 22 0.83 -1.62 7.83
N LEU A 23 0.74 -1.09 6.62
CA LEU A 23 0.03 0.17 6.34
C LEU A 23 -1.48 0.01 6.52
N MET A 24 -2.05 -1.11 6.10
CA MET A 24 -3.47 -1.40 6.28
C MET A 24 -3.83 -1.69 7.75
N THR A 25 -2.93 -2.29 8.52
CA THR A 25 -3.06 -2.44 9.99
C THR A 25 -3.02 -1.07 10.68
N VAL A 26 -2.12 -0.18 10.24
CA VAL A 26 -2.04 1.19 10.77
C VAL A 26 -3.30 1.99 10.42
N GLU A 27 -3.81 1.88 9.20
CA GLU A 27 -5.09 2.46 8.78
C GLU A 27 -6.24 1.97 9.67
N SER A 28 -6.31 0.66 9.93
CA SER A 28 -7.36 0.06 10.75
C SER A 28 -7.22 0.38 12.25
N SER A 29 -6.12 1.00 12.65
CA SER A 29 -5.86 1.44 14.03
C SER A 29 -6.45 2.84 14.29
N PHE A 30 -5.94 3.56 15.29
CA PHE A 30 -6.40 4.90 15.66
C PHE A 30 -5.92 6.02 14.72
N ILE A 31 -5.16 5.69 13.67
CA ILE A 31 -4.66 6.66 12.69
C ILE A 31 -5.53 6.56 11.44
N PRO A 32 -6.41 7.56 11.18
CA PRO A 32 -7.23 7.54 9.98
C PRO A 32 -6.35 7.80 8.76
N LEU A 33 -6.00 6.73 8.04
CA LEU A 33 -5.23 6.78 6.80
C LEU A 33 -6.14 6.33 5.65
N PRO A 34 -6.22 7.05 4.53
CA PRO A 34 -7.07 6.62 3.42
C PRO A 34 -6.44 5.41 2.71
N SER A 35 -7.16 4.28 2.64
CA SER A 35 -6.74 3.09 1.87
C SER A 35 -6.39 3.38 0.41
N GLU A 36 -6.90 4.48 -0.17
CA GLU A 36 -6.59 4.96 -1.52
C GLU A 36 -5.13 5.38 -1.71
N ILE A 37 -4.36 5.55 -0.62
CA ILE A 37 -2.93 5.82 -0.67
C ILE A 37 -2.11 4.53 -0.79
N VAL A 38 -2.68 3.38 -0.39
CA VAL A 38 -1.97 2.09 -0.37
C VAL A 38 -2.42 1.19 -1.52
N MET A 39 -3.74 1.02 -1.69
CA MET A 39 -4.31 0.01 -2.58
C MET A 39 -4.20 0.36 -4.07
N PRO A 40 -4.50 1.58 -4.55
CA PRO A 40 -4.31 1.94 -5.97
C PRO A 40 -2.86 1.86 -6.44
N PRO A 41 -1.85 2.33 -5.67
CA PRO A 41 -0.44 2.15 -6.03
C PRO A 41 -0.01 0.68 -6.02
N ALA A 42 -0.46 -0.11 -5.04
CA ALA A 42 -0.21 -1.56 -5.04
C ALA A 42 -0.85 -2.25 -6.25
N GLY A 43 -2.06 -1.84 -6.65
CA GLY A 43 -2.74 -2.29 -7.86
C GLY A 43 -2.00 -1.87 -9.14
N TYR A 44 -1.43 -0.67 -9.16
CA TYR A 44 -0.59 -0.20 -10.27
C TYR A 44 0.70 -1.03 -10.42
N LEU A 45 1.38 -1.32 -9.30
CA LEU A 45 2.56 -2.20 -9.30
C LEU A 45 2.20 -3.63 -9.69
N ALA A 46 1.00 -4.10 -9.30
CA ALA A 46 0.50 -5.40 -9.73
C ALA A 46 0.19 -5.44 -11.24
N ALA A 47 -0.35 -4.36 -11.80
CA ALA A 47 -0.58 -4.23 -13.24
C ALA A 47 0.73 -4.18 -14.03
N GLN A 48 1.82 -3.65 -13.46
CA GLN A 48 3.16 -3.72 -14.03
C GLN A 48 3.85 -5.09 -13.86
N GLY A 49 3.19 -6.05 -13.21
CA GLY A 49 3.75 -7.39 -12.96
C GLY A 49 4.79 -7.45 -11.84
N GLN A 50 4.97 -6.38 -11.07
CA GLN A 50 5.89 -6.35 -9.93
C GLN A 50 5.28 -7.00 -8.68
N LEU A 51 3.95 -6.94 -8.55
CA LEU A 51 3.18 -7.61 -7.51
C LEU A 51 2.12 -8.52 -8.13
N ASN A 52 1.65 -9.51 -7.38
CA ASN A 52 0.50 -10.32 -7.75
C ASN A 52 -0.76 -9.69 -7.16
N ILE A 53 -1.73 -9.36 -8.01
CA ILE A 53 -2.97 -8.70 -7.60
C ILE A 53 -3.75 -9.49 -6.55
N VAL A 54 -3.75 -10.83 -6.62
CA VAL A 54 -4.43 -11.68 -5.64
C VAL A 54 -3.75 -11.56 -4.28
N LEU A 55 -2.41 -11.57 -4.26
CA LEU A 55 -1.66 -11.38 -3.02
C LEU A 55 -1.84 -9.97 -2.46
N VAL A 56 -1.90 -8.93 -3.28
CA VAL A 56 -2.21 -7.56 -2.85
C VAL A 56 -3.56 -7.51 -2.14
N ILE A 57 -4.60 -8.12 -2.72
CA ILE A 57 -5.94 -8.17 -2.11
C ILE A 57 -5.90 -8.94 -0.79
N ILE A 58 -5.27 -10.11 -0.75
CA ILE A 58 -5.15 -10.91 0.49
C ILE A 58 -4.40 -10.13 1.57
N CYS A 59 -3.28 -9.48 1.21
CA CYS A 59 -2.50 -8.66 2.15
C CYS A 59 -3.30 -7.47 2.67
N GLY A 60 -4.09 -6.83 1.81
CA GLY A 60 -4.99 -5.75 2.22
C GLY A 60 -6.02 -6.22 3.25
N ILE A 61 -6.70 -7.34 2.95
CA ILE A 61 -7.69 -7.94 3.86
C ILE A 61 -7.05 -8.36 5.18
N VAL A 62 -5.91 -9.04 5.13
CA VAL A 62 -5.20 -9.49 6.34
C VAL A 62 -4.73 -8.29 7.17
N GLY A 63 -4.17 -7.26 6.53
CA GLY A 63 -3.73 -6.05 7.22
C GLY A 63 -4.88 -5.33 7.93
N SER A 64 -6.05 -5.23 7.31
CA SER A 64 -7.25 -4.64 7.94
C SER A 64 -7.88 -5.48 9.05
N LEU A 65 -7.57 -6.78 9.13
CA LEU A 65 -8.06 -7.67 10.19
C LEU A 65 -7.15 -7.68 11.43
N LEU A 66 -5.91 -7.22 11.28
CA LEU A 66 -4.90 -7.12 12.34
C LEU A 66 -5.01 -5.76 13.04
#